data_AF-A0A1J5LCD9-F1
#
_entry.id   AF-A0A1J5LCD9-F1
#
_cell.length_a   1.000
_cell.length_b   1.000
_cell.length_c   1.000
_cell.angle_alpha   90.00
_cell.angle_beta   90.00
_cell.angle_gamma   90.00
#
_symmetry.space_group_name_H-M   'P 1'
#
loop_
_entity.id
_entity.type
_entity.pdbx_description
1 polymer ?
#
loop_
_entity_poly.entity_id
_entity_poly.type
_entity_poly.pdbx_seq_one_letter_code
_entity_poly.pdbx_strand_id
1 'polypeptide(L)'
;MSQSTQVNQGEILVSFKTPTTGKLSFRDLGIKDENYKLEGGFLRMVFDFEGIGEHSYFKVPTIEIAYKEEVAETHWQCDFNEETIVDKTDHHGHSTVVLLDRKKISSLEHHHQNKLVLHAEFPTTAHLDIDKSYVNFFK
;
A
#
# COMPACT_ATOMS: atom_id res chain seq x y z
N MET A 1 -10.98 -8.33 14.60
CA MET A 1 -10.73 -7.52 13.39
C MET A 1 -10.43 -6.12 13.89
N SER A 2 -9.16 -5.72 13.89
CA SER A 2 -8.66 -4.52 14.61
C SER A 2 -8.14 -3.45 13.65
N GLN A 3 -8.56 -3.50 12.38
CA GLN A 3 -8.22 -2.51 11.37
C GLN A 3 -9.45 -1.64 11.06
N SER A 4 -9.22 -0.38 10.73
CA SER A 4 -10.24 0.55 10.25
C SER A 4 -9.84 1.05 8.88
N THR A 5 -10.71 0.90 7.89
CA THR A 5 -10.48 1.40 6.53
C THR A 5 -11.46 2.50 6.16
N GLN A 6 -10.93 3.61 5.65
CA GLN A 6 -11.70 4.67 5.04
C GLN A 6 -11.30 4.76 3.56
N VAL A 7 -12.31 4.80 2.69
CA VAL A 7 -12.12 4.84 1.24
C VAL A 7 -12.74 6.12 0.72
N ASN A 8 -11.90 6.99 0.17
CA ASN A 8 -12.28 8.21 -0.53
C ASN A 8 -11.89 8.08 -2.02
N GLN A 9 -12.42 8.95 -2.88
CA GLN A 9 -12.07 8.92 -4.31
C GLN A 9 -10.56 9.10 -4.51
N GLY A 10 -9.87 8.03 -4.93
CA GLY A 10 -8.41 8.02 -5.13
C GLY A 10 -7.57 7.87 -3.86
N GLU A 11 -8.16 7.84 -2.66
CA GLU A 11 -7.43 7.68 -1.39
C GLU A 11 -7.97 6.53 -0.54
N ILE A 12 -7.09 5.64 -0.10
CA ILE A 12 -7.40 4.52 0.80
C ILE A 12 -6.61 4.70 2.09
N LEU A 13 -7.30 4.98 3.19
CA LEU A 13 -6.70 5.03 4.51
C LEU A 13 -6.95 3.71 5.24
N VAL A 14 -5.88 3.06 5.70
CA VAL A 14 -5.90 1.79 6.42
C VAL A 14 -5.20 1.97 7.75
N SER A 15 -5.95 2.01 8.85
CA SER A 15 -5.39 2.11 10.20
C SER A 15 -5.30 0.74 10.85
N PHE A 16 -4.10 0.37 11.29
CA PHE A 16 -3.83 -0.88 12.00
C PHE A 16 -3.74 -0.61 13.50
N LYS A 17 -4.63 -1.23 14.31
CA LYS A 17 -4.53 -1.13 15.79
C LYS A 17 -3.69 -2.23 16.42
N THR A 18 -3.41 -3.31 15.69
CA THR A 18 -2.60 -4.44 16.13
C THR A 18 -1.79 -4.98 14.97
N PRO A 19 -0.55 -5.48 15.22
CA PRO A 19 0.24 -6.09 14.16
C PRO A 19 -0.50 -7.34 13.69
N THR A 20 -0.73 -7.42 12.39
CA THR A 20 -1.44 -8.55 11.79
C THR A 20 -0.46 -9.33 10.94
N THR A 21 -0.14 -10.53 11.40
CA THR A 21 0.83 -11.41 10.77
C THR A 21 0.32 -11.97 9.45
N GLY A 22 1.17 -11.92 8.43
CA GLY A 22 0.96 -12.61 7.15
C GLY A 22 0.40 -11.74 6.03
N LYS A 23 0.03 -12.41 4.93
CA LYS A 23 -0.49 -11.80 3.71
C LYS A 23 -1.93 -11.38 3.91
N LEU A 24 -2.21 -10.08 3.86
CA LEU A 24 -3.56 -9.52 3.92
C LEU A 24 -3.98 -9.10 2.52
N SER A 25 -5.03 -9.71 2.00
CA SER A 25 -5.65 -9.22 0.76
C SER A 25 -6.29 -7.86 1.00
N PHE A 26 -6.48 -7.09 -0.06
CA PHE A 26 -7.21 -5.83 0.06
C PHE A 26 -8.64 -6.06 0.58
N ARG A 27 -9.26 -7.18 0.19
CA ARG A 27 -10.55 -7.62 0.72
C ARG A 27 -10.55 -7.81 2.24
N ASP A 28 -9.48 -8.39 2.80
CA ASP A 28 -9.32 -8.55 4.26
C ASP A 28 -9.16 -7.22 4.99
N LEU A 29 -8.60 -6.22 4.31
CA LEU A 29 -8.54 -4.85 4.81
C LEU A 29 -9.92 -4.17 4.80
N GLY A 30 -10.89 -4.67 4.01
CA GLY A 30 -12.24 -4.06 3.91
C GLY A 30 -12.43 -3.18 2.67
N ILE A 31 -11.49 -3.25 1.72
CA ILE A 31 -11.53 -2.60 0.41
C ILE A 31 -12.52 -3.40 -0.47
N LYS A 32 -13.55 -2.73 -1.04
CA LYS A 32 -14.62 -3.35 -1.85
C LYS A 32 -14.46 -3.04 -3.35
N ASP A 33 -14.70 -4.03 -4.22
CA ASP A 33 -14.54 -3.91 -5.69
C ASP A 33 -15.22 -2.71 -6.34
N GLU A 34 -16.34 -2.23 -5.78
CA GLU A 34 -17.14 -1.15 -6.35
C GLU A 34 -16.44 0.23 -6.35
N ASN A 35 -15.31 0.38 -5.65
CA ASN A 35 -14.69 1.68 -5.38
C ASN A 35 -13.39 2.01 -6.14
N TYR A 36 -12.91 1.15 -7.06
CA TYR A 36 -11.52 1.27 -7.55
C TYR A 36 -11.35 1.39 -9.05
N LYS A 37 -12.23 2.18 -9.67
CA LYS A 37 -11.96 2.76 -10.98
C LYS A 37 -11.11 4.02 -10.79
N LEU A 38 -9.84 3.94 -11.18
CA LEU A 38 -8.92 5.07 -11.23
C LEU A 38 -9.06 5.71 -12.61
N GLU A 39 -9.79 6.81 -12.74
CA GLU A 39 -9.98 7.48 -14.04
C GLU A 39 -8.73 8.29 -14.45
N GLY A 40 -7.68 7.60 -14.92
CA GLY A 40 -6.45 8.24 -15.46
C GLY A 40 -5.73 9.12 -14.45
N GLY A 41 -5.67 8.67 -13.19
CA GLY A 41 -5.32 9.52 -12.06
C GLY A 41 -4.38 8.88 -11.04
N PHE A 42 -4.40 9.46 -9.84
CA PHE A 42 -3.53 9.09 -8.73
C PHE A 42 -4.24 8.12 -7.78
N LEU A 43 -3.53 7.08 -7.37
CA LEU A 43 -3.88 6.27 -6.22
C LEU A 43 -3.01 6.70 -5.05
N ARG A 44 -3.62 7.01 -3.91
CA ARG A 44 -2.93 7.25 -2.66
C ARG A 44 -3.42 6.24 -1.63
N MET A 45 -2.53 5.43 -1.09
CA MET A 45 -2.83 4.54 0.03
C MET A 45 -2.03 4.96 1.24
N VAL A 46 -2.73 5.22 2.35
CA VAL A 46 -2.11 5.61 3.62
C VAL A 46 -2.31 4.45 4.59
N PHE A 47 -1.23 3.82 5.00
CA PHE A 47 -1.20 2.82 6.06
C PHE A 47 -0.73 3.47 7.34
N ASP A 48 -1.62 3.56 8.32
CA ASP A 48 -1.35 4.12 9.64
C ASP A 48 -1.01 3.00 10.62
N PHE A 49 0.21 3.06 11.16
CA PHE A 49 0.75 2.12 12.13
C PHE A 49 0.84 2.71 13.55
N GLU A 50 0.17 3.85 13.80
CA GLU A 50 0.03 4.46 15.12
C GLU A 50 -0.66 3.51 16.10
N GLY A 51 -0.02 3.28 17.26
CA GLY A 51 -0.55 2.42 18.33
C GLY A 51 -0.25 0.93 18.20
N ILE A 52 0.38 0.48 17.10
CA ILE A 52 1.02 -0.83 17.05
C ILE A 52 2.31 -0.71 17.89
N GLY A 53 2.45 -1.49 18.96
CA GLY A 53 3.59 -1.40 19.89
C GLY A 53 4.94 -1.74 19.26
N GLU A 54 5.42 -2.98 19.43
CA GLU A 54 6.65 -3.43 18.75
C GLU A 54 6.33 -3.91 17.33
N HIS A 55 6.89 -3.24 16.32
CA HIS A 55 6.71 -3.60 14.92
C HIS A 55 7.73 -4.68 14.50
N SER A 56 7.31 -5.94 14.55
CA SER A 56 8.09 -7.03 13.93
C SER A 56 7.80 -7.10 12.43
N TYR A 57 8.53 -6.32 11.63
CA TYR A 57 8.42 -6.37 10.17
C TYR A 57 8.99 -7.67 9.57
N PHE A 58 8.40 -8.11 8.47
CA PHE A 58 9.01 -9.13 7.62
C PHE A 58 10.38 -8.67 7.09
N LYS A 59 11.21 -9.63 6.66
CA LYS A 59 12.54 -9.33 6.10
C LYS A 59 12.43 -8.38 4.89
N VAL A 60 11.36 -8.51 4.10
CA VAL A 60 11.03 -7.64 2.98
C VAL A 60 9.53 -7.38 3.03
N PRO A 61 9.08 -6.29 3.69
CA PRO A 61 7.68 -5.89 3.64
C PRO A 61 7.29 -5.61 2.18
N THR A 62 6.11 -6.06 1.77
CA THR A 62 5.71 -6.06 0.35
C THR A 62 4.30 -5.54 0.19
N ILE A 63 4.10 -4.71 -0.83
CA ILE A 63 2.79 -4.28 -1.31
C ILE A 63 2.68 -4.74 -2.76
N GLU A 64 1.67 -5.53 -3.08
CA GLU A 64 1.37 -5.92 -4.45
C GLU A 64 0.01 -5.37 -4.84
N ILE A 65 0.00 -4.62 -5.93
CA ILE A 65 -1.21 -4.04 -6.49
C ILE A 65 -1.38 -4.56 -7.89
N ALA A 66 -2.46 -5.29 -8.10
CA ALA A 66 -2.89 -5.79 -9.39
C ALA A 66 -3.98 -4.89 -9.95
N TYR A 67 -4.02 -4.76 -11.27
CA TYR A 67 -4.97 -3.97 -12.03
C TYR A 67 -5.37 -4.73 -13.31
N LYS A 68 -6.60 -4.50 -13.78
CA LYS A 68 -7.21 -5.32 -14.85
C LYS A 68 -6.65 -4.96 -16.23
N GLU A 69 -6.36 -3.69 -16.45
CA GLU A 69 -5.87 -3.14 -17.70
C GLU A 69 -4.38 -3.41 -17.84
N GLU A 70 -3.91 -3.49 -19.09
CA GLU A 70 -2.48 -3.43 -19.38
C GLU A 70 -2.09 -1.95 -19.42
N VAL A 71 -1.23 -1.54 -18.48
CA VAL A 71 -0.82 -0.13 -18.37
C VAL A 71 0.62 0.00 -18.87
N ALA A 72 0.84 0.94 -19.78
CA ALA A 72 2.13 1.11 -20.46
C ALA A 72 3.25 1.57 -19.52
N GLU A 73 2.94 2.46 -18.58
CA GLU A 73 3.89 2.95 -17.59
C GLU A 73 3.12 3.29 -16.32
N THR A 74 3.64 2.96 -15.16
CA THR A 74 3.08 3.37 -13.87
C THR A 74 4.22 3.85 -12.98
N HIS A 75 4.02 4.99 -12.34
CA HIS A 75 4.99 5.52 -11.39
C HIS A 75 4.52 5.24 -9.97
N TRP A 76 5.43 4.76 -9.12
CA TRP A 76 5.16 4.33 -7.76
C TRP A 76 6.16 4.96 -6.82
N GLN A 77 5.65 5.69 -5.84
CA GLN A 77 6.44 6.29 -4.78
C GLN A 77 5.90 5.81 -3.44
N CYS A 78 6.77 5.29 -2.59
CA CYS A 78 6.44 4.91 -1.23
C CYS A 78 7.22 5.80 -0.27
N ASP A 79 6.48 6.53 0.54
CA ASP A 79 7.01 7.36 1.61
C ASP A 79 6.72 6.69 2.96
N PHE A 80 7.66 6.78 3.88
CA PHE A 80 7.49 6.37 5.26
C PHE A 80 7.91 7.51 6.17
N ASN A 81 7.00 7.98 7.03
CA ASN A 81 7.21 9.15 7.88
C ASN A 81 7.75 10.36 7.11
N GLU A 82 7.13 10.67 5.97
CA GLU A 82 7.47 11.80 5.08
C GLU A 82 8.82 11.66 4.34
N GLU A 83 9.50 10.52 4.45
CA GLU A 83 10.72 10.23 3.68
C GLU A 83 10.47 9.16 2.61
N THR A 84 10.90 9.44 1.38
CA THR A 84 10.79 8.48 0.27
C THR A 84 11.71 7.28 0.48
N ILE A 85 11.10 6.12 0.68
CA ILE A 85 11.81 4.86 0.86
C ILE A 85 11.92 4.05 -0.42
N VAL A 86 10.95 4.21 -1.33
CA VAL A 86 10.95 3.58 -2.65
C VAL A 86 10.43 4.58 -3.68
N ASP A 87 11.11 4.65 -4.81
CA ASP A 87 10.69 5.35 -6.01
C ASP A 87 10.96 4.40 -7.18
N LYS A 88 9.92 4.07 -7.95
CA LYS A 88 9.95 3.02 -8.96
C LYS A 88 8.97 3.34 -10.09
N THR A 89 9.46 3.19 -11.32
CA THR A 89 8.61 3.17 -12.51
C THR A 89 8.55 1.75 -13.06
N ASP A 90 7.34 1.23 -13.26
CA ASP A 90 7.09 -0.02 -13.96
C ASP A 90 6.56 0.25 -15.36
N HIS A 91 7.06 -0.51 -16.33
CA HIS A 91 6.64 -0.42 -17.72
C HIS A 91 5.89 -1.69 -18.09
N HIS A 92 4.74 -1.54 -18.75
CA HIS A 92 3.92 -2.61 -19.33
C HIS A 92 3.60 -3.74 -18.35
N GLY A 93 2.44 -3.66 -17.69
CA GLY A 93 2.02 -4.72 -16.78
C GLY A 93 0.54 -4.69 -16.44
N HIS A 94 0.15 -5.68 -15.64
CA HIS A 94 -1.16 -5.78 -14.97
C HIS A 94 -1.01 -5.76 -13.43
N SER A 95 0.21 -5.58 -12.95
CA SER A 95 0.49 -5.60 -11.52
C SER A 95 1.85 -5.00 -11.24
N THR A 96 1.98 -4.37 -10.09
CA THR A 96 3.24 -3.88 -9.56
C THR A 96 3.47 -4.44 -8.17
N VAL A 97 4.69 -4.92 -7.93
CA VAL A 97 5.16 -5.35 -6.62
C VAL A 97 6.16 -4.32 -6.10
N VAL A 98 5.80 -3.68 -4.99
CA VAL A 98 6.64 -2.73 -4.26
C VAL A 98 7.28 -3.46 -3.09
N LEU A 99 8.59 -3.69 -3.20
CA LEU A 99 9.40 -4.28 -2.13
C LEU A 99 9.99 -3.17 -1.28
N LEU A 100 9.69 -3.18 0.02
CA LEU A 100 10.13 -2.16 0.95
C LEU A 100 11.41 -2.61 1.66
N ASP A 101 12.29 -1.64 1.96
CA ASP A 101 13.48 -1.91 2.77
C ASP A 101 13.14 -1.80 4.26
N ARG A 102 13.09 -2.96 4.93
CA ARG A 102 12.91 -3.06 6.38
C ARG A 102 13.90 -2.16 7.15
N LYS A 103 15.17 -2.11 6.74
CA LYS A 103 16.19 -1.33 7.47
C LYS A 103 15.85 0.15 7.43
N LYS A 104 15.41 0.63 6.27
CA LYS A 104 15.03 2.04 6.04
C LYS A 104 13.78 2.39 6.83
N ILE A 105 12.77 1.51 6.84
CA ILE A 105 11.58 1.66 7.68
C ILE A 105 11.97 1.74 9.16
N SER A 106 12.74 0.76 9.65
CA SER A 106 13.14 0.72 11.07
C SER A 106 14.03 1.90 11.50
N SER A 107 14.79 2.51 10.59
CA SER A 107 15.57 3.73 10.92
C SER A 107 14.72 4.99 11.01
N LEU A 108 13.59 5.02 10.32
CA LEU A 108 12.66 6.15 10.24
C LEU A 108 11.48 6.03 11.19
N GLU A 109 11.42 4.92 11.92
CA GLU A 109 10.32 4.59 12.83
C GLU A 109 10.35 5.48 14.06
N HIS A 110 9.21 6.08 14.39
CA HIS A 110 9.03 6.89 15.59
C HIS A 110 8.25 6.11 16.64
N HIS A 111 8.45 6.44 17.92
CA HIS A 111 7.80 5.74 19.03
C HIS A 111 6.27 5.87 19.08
N HIS A 112 5.68 6.86 18.42
CA HIS A 112 4.25 7.18 18.56
C HIS A 112 3.49 7.28 17.25
N GLN A 113 4.13 7.68 16.15
CA GLN A 113 3.44 7.92 14.89
C GLN A 113 4.25 7.36 13.73
N ASN A 114 3.69 6.36 13.05
CA ASN A 114 4.31 5.71 11.91
C ASN A 114 3.29 5.63 10.77
N LYS A 115 3.57 6.30 9.66
CA LYS A 115 2.68 6.37 8.50
C LYS A 115 3.45 6.00 7.25
N LEU A 116 2.94 5.02 6.52
CA LEU A 116 3.42 4.64 5.20
C LEU A 116 2.42 5.11 4.16
N VAL A 117 2.88 5.90 3.20
CA VAL A 117 2.05 6.41 2.11
C VAL A 117 2.57 5.88 0.80
N LEU A 118 1.73 5.13 0.09
CA LEU A 118 1.99 4.69 -1.27
C LEU A 118 1.24 5.58 -2.23
N HIS A 119 1.97 6.17 -3.16
CA HIS A 119 1.49 6.92 -4.28
C HIS A 119 1.69 6.11 -5.55
N ALA A 120 0.67 6.08 -6.39
CA ALA A 120 0.75 5.53 -7.73
C ALA A 120 0.14 6.50 -8.73
N GLU A 121 0.78 6.65 -9.88
CA GLU A 121 0.30 7.44 -10.99
C GLU A 121 0.06 6.54 -12.20
N PHE A 122 -1.17 6.57 -12.72
CA PHE A 122 -1.58 5.81 -13.89
C PHE A 122 -1.83 6.77 -15.07
N PRO A 123 -1.25 6.50 -16.25
CA PRO A 123 -1.42 7.33 -17.44
C PRO A 123 -2.82 7.21 -18.06
N THR A 124 -3.54 6.14 -17.74
CA THR A 124 -4.86 5.82 -18.28
C THR A 124 -5.77 5.28 -17.18
N THR A 125 -7.05 5.12 -17.51
CA THR A 125 -8.00 4.54 -16.56
C THR A 125 -7.62 3.10 -16.22
N ALA A 126 -7.53 2.79 -14.93
CA ALA A 126 -7.20 1.46 -14.42
C ALA A 126 -8.18 1.02 -13.33
N HIS A 127 -8.52 -0.26 -13.30
CA HIS A 127 -9.35 -0.89 -12.29
C HIS A 127 -8.48 -1.81 -11.43
N LEU A 128 -8.45 -1.56 -10.12
CA LEU A 128 -7.72 -2.43 -9.21
C LEU A 128 -8.37 -3.82 -9.12
N ASP A 129 -7.55 -4.86 -9.07
CA ASP A 129 -7.94 -6.24 -8.83
C ASP A 129 -7.76 -6.54 -7.33
N ILE A 130 -8.84 -6.41 -6.57
CA ILE A 130 -8.84 -6.48 -5.10
C ILE A 130 -8.49 -7.89 -4.59
N ASP A 131 -8.88 -8.92 -5.34
CA ASP A 131 -8.61 -10.31 -4.97
C ASP A 131 -7.13 -10.69 -5.17
N LYS A 132 -6.45 -10.03 -6.12
CA LYS A 132 -5.01 -10.24 -6.36
C LYS A 132 -4.11 -9.27 -5.62
N SER A 133 -4.65 -8.13 -5.17
CA SER A 133 -3.88 -7.12 -4.44
C SER A 133 -3.75 -7.48 -2.96
N TYR A 134 -2.56 -7.28 -2.40
CA TYR A 134 -2.29 -7.61 -1.00
C TYR A 134 -1.15 -6.80 -0.40
N VAL A 135 -1.11 -6.81 0.92
CA VAL A 135 0.01 -6.30 1.71
C VAL A 135 0.57 -7.37 2.61
N ASN A 136 1.86 -7.29 2.87
CA ASN A 136 2.56 -8.18 3.80
C ASN A 136 3.61 -7.38 4.57
N PHE A 137 3.24 -6.86 5.75
CA PHE A 137 4.09 -5.97 6.54
C PHE A 137 4.71 -6.67 7.75
N PHE A 138 3.90 -7.36 8.56
CA PHE A 138 4.28 -7.87 9.87
C PHE A 138 4.44 -9.38 9.90
N LYS A 139 5.47 -9.84 10.61
CA LYS A 139 5.76 -11.25 10.89
C LYS A 139 4.91 -11.80 12.03
#